data_AF-A0A972QG70-F1
#
_entry.id   AF-A0A972QG70-F1
#
_cell.length_a   1.000
_cell.length_b   1.000
_cell.length_c   1.000
_cell.angle_alpha   90.00
_cell.angle_beta   90.00
_cell.angle_gamma   90.00
#
_symmetry.space_group_name_H-M   'P 1'
#
loop_
_entity.id
_entity.type
_entity.pdbx_description
1 polymer ?
#
loop_
_entity_poly.entity_id
_entity_poly.type
_entity_poly.pdbx_seq_one_letter_code
_entity_poly.pdbx_strand_id
1 'polypeptide(L)'
;MKKCPKCQKTYDDSWKVCLSCREKLVSAEPGLPAGPSNMQAKENNMRRRPAGVAIFGWLIIIGSVLGLLFSTAGKAINADVSYYLYLIICPLSVAVGIFLLKLKKWARTAIIIISIIVAIETLVTLPYAMGKSREYFDSQLNVQFDEAFNKRLETINQQQGNVPVQLDEARVAEIKQQALDASARVANAMVTILILISLSFNVGVIYYFTRPPVKSAFN
;
A
#
# COMPACT_ATOMS: atom_id res chain seq x y z
N MET A 1 27.26 48.27 -16.92
CA MET A 1 26.67 48.02 -15.58
C MET A 1 26.20 46.57 -15.48
N LYS A 2 26.52 45.88 -14.39
CA LYS A 2 26.09 44.49 -14.12
C LYS A 2 24.99 44.45 -13.08
N LYS A 3 24.10 43.45 -13.15
CA LYS A 3 23.00 43.27 -12.18
C LYS A 3 23.10 41.90 -11.51
N CYS A 4 22.88 41.87 -10.19
CA CYS A 4 22.80 40.60 -9.47
C CYS A 4 21.46 39.91 -9.75
N PRO A 5 21.44 38.64 -10.21
CA PRO A 5 20.18 37.96 -10.53
C PRO A 5 19.33 37.65 -9.28
N LYS A 6 19.97 37.53 -8.11
CA LYS A 6 19.32 37.12 -6.86
C LYS A 6 18.73 38.29 -6.08
N CYS A 7 19.46 39.39 -5.94
CA CYS A 7 19.04 40.55 -5.14
C CYS A 7 18.74 41.81 -5.97
N GLN A 8 18.88 41.75 -7.30
CA GLN A 8 18.57 42.82 -8.25
C GLN A 8 19.36 44.14 -8.07
N LYS A 9 20.37 44.19 -7.20
CA LYS A 9 21.28 45.32 -7.05
C LYS A 9 22.20 45.46 -8.27
N THR A 10 22.42 46.70 -8.71
CA THR A 10 23.29 47.07 -9.82
C THR A 10 24.69 47.43 -9.33
N TYR A 11 25.70 47.04 -10.09
CA TYR A 11 27.11 47.23 -9.79
C TYR A 11 27.84 47.72 -11.04
N ASP A 12 28.97 48.38 -10.81
CA ASP A 12 29.87 48.77 -11.88
C ASP A 12 30.55 47.55 -12.53
N ASP A 13 31.03 47.71 -13.77
CA ASP A 13 31.53 46.60 -14.60
C ASP A 13 32.84 45.99 -14.08
N SER A 14 33.55 46.71 -13.21
CA SER A 14 34.73 46.27 -12.46
C SER A 14 34.45 45.10 -11.52
N TRP A 15 33.20 44.89 -11.09
CA TRP A 15 32.85 43.84 -10.15
C TRP A 15 32.50 42.51 -10.85
N LYS A 16 32.97 41.39 -10.28
CA LYS A 16 32.67 40.02 -10.76
C LYS A 16 31.59 39.30 -9.93
N VAL A 17 31.39 39.69 -8.68
CA VAL A 17 30.49 39.04 -7.72
C VAL A 17 29.70 40.04 -6.89
N CYS A 18 28.49 39.68 -6.48
CA CYS A 18 27.62 40.52 -5.67
C CYS A 18 28.10 40.61 -4.21
N LEU A 19 28.26 41.82 -3.70
CA LEU A 19 28.68 42.05 -2.31
C LEU A 19 27.67 41.57 -1.26
N SER A 20 26.37 41.52 -1.58
CA SER A 20 25.33 41.12 -0.61
C SER A 20 25.11 39.60 -0.54
N CYS A 21 25.25 38.87 -1.64
CA CYS A 21 24.91 37.44 -1.67
C CYS A 21 25.98 36.54 -2.33
N ARG A 22 27.13 37.10 -2.69
CA ARG A 22 28.30 36.42 -3.31
C ARG A 22 28.04 35.72 -4.66
N GLU A 23 26.86 35.92 -5.25
CA GLU A 23 26.50 35.38 -6.56
C GLU A 23 27.30 36.06 -7.69
N LYS A 24 27.63 35.33 -8.77
CA LYS A 24 28.30 35.92 -9.94
C LYS A 24 27.39 36.95 -10.62
N LEU A 25 27.96 38.11 -10.96
CA LEU A 25 27.25 39.19 -11.64
C LEU A 25 27.17 38.90 -13.14
N VAL A 26 26.01 39.12 -13.74
CA VAL A 26 25.80 38.94 -15.18
C VAL A 26 25.77 40.31 -15.84
N SER A 27 26.50 40.46 -16.95
CA SER A 27 26.47 41.68 -17.77
C SER A 27 25.06 41.85 -18.34
N ALA A 28 24.45 43.00 -18.08
CA ALA A 28 23.20 43.35 -18.74
C ALA A 28 23.56 43.74 -20.18
N GLU A 29 23.41 42.80 -21.12
CA GLU A 29 23.54 43.13 -22.54
C GLU A 29 22.42 44.13 -22.91
N PRO A 30 22.78 45.32 -23.43
CA PRO A 30 21.81 46.28 -23.88
C PRO A 30 21.24 45.81 -25.21
N GLY A 31 20.06 45.18 -25.19
CA GLY A 31 19.28 45.02 -26.42
C GLY A 31 18.54 43.70 -26.62
N LEU A 32 18.75 42.67 -25.80
CA LEU A 32 17.87 41.50 -25.86
C LEU A 32 16.76 41.62 -24.82
N PRO A 33 15.48 41.81 -25.23
CA PRO A 33 14.38 41.71 -24.31
C PRO A 33 14.47 40.33 -23.65
N ALA A 34 14.37 40.29 -22.32
CA ALA A 34 14.23 39.05 -21.58
C ALA A 34 12.98 38.34 -22.12
N GLY A 35 13.18 37.45 -23.08
CA GLY A 35 12.10 36.77 -23.77
C GLY A 35 11.26 36.00 -22.75
N PRO A 36 9.93 35.97 -22.90
CA PRO A 36 9.02 35.22 -22.03
C PRO A 36 9.30 33.70 -21.98
N SER A 37 10.24 33.20 -22.80
CA SER A 37 10.60 31.78 -22.93
C SER A 37 11.10 31.15 -21.63
N ASN A 38 11.82 31.87 -20.77
CA ASN A 38 12.35 31.30 -19.52
C ASN A 38 11.33 31.26 -18.37
N MET A 39 10.32 32.14 -18.37
CA MET A 39 9.20 32.05 -17.41
C MET A 39 8.20 30.96 -17.83
N GLN A 40 7.87 30.87 -19.12
CA GLN A 40 6.97 29.83 -19.63
C GLN A 40 7.59 28.42 -19.54
N ALA A 41 8.89 28.25 -19.74
CA ALA A 41 9.56 26.95 -19.53
C ALA A 41 9.55 26.51 -18.05
N LYS A 42 9.56 27.47 -17.11
CA LYS A 42 9.47 27.21 -15.66
C LYS A 42 8.03 26.90 -15.23
N GLU A 43 7.04 27.57 -15.84
CA GLU A 43 5.61 27.31 -15.61
C GLU A 43 5.16 25.98 -16.24
N ASN A 44 5.65 25.64 -17.43
CA ASN A 44 5.39 24.35 -18.08
C ASN A 44 6.06 23.17 -17.36
N ASN A 45 7.18 23.39 -16.66
CA ASN A 45 7.78 22.37 -15.79
C ASN A 45 7.03 22.18 -14.46
N MET A 46 6.36 23.21 -13.93
CA MET A 46 5.54 23.08 -12.71
C MET A 46 4.21 22.35 -12.94
N ARG A 47 3.75 22.22 -14.19
CA ARG A 47 2.57 21.41 -14.55
C ARG A 47 2.87 19.94 -14.83
N ARG A 48 4.14 19.51 -14.81
CA ARG A 48 4.44 18.08 -14.97
C ARG A 48 3.89 17.31 -13.76
N ARG A 49 2.92 16.43 -14.03
CA ARG A 49 2.39 15.50 -13.04
C ARG A 49 3.54 14.74 -12.39
N PRO A 50 3.66 14.74 -11.05
CA PRO A 50 4.63 13.87 -10.39
C PRO A 50 4.28 12.42 -10.74
N ALA A 51 5.21 11.68 -11.32
CA ALA A 51 4.98 10.30 -11.75
C ALA A 51 4.42 9.42 -10.62
N GLY A 52 4.87 9.64 -9.38
CA GLY A 52 4.37 8.91 -8.21
C GLY A 52 2.89 9.14 -7.92
N VAL A 53 2.32 10.33 -8.17
CA VAL A 53 0.88 10.58 -7.99
C VAL A 53 0.06 9.72 -8.96
N ALA A 54 0.55 9.55 -10.20
CA ALA A 54 -0.09 8.68 -11.17
C ALA A 54 -0.02 7.20 -10.73
N ILE A 55 1.15 6.75 -10.27
CA ILE A 55 1.35 5.38 -9.78
C ILE A 55 0.42 5.08 -8.60
N PHE A 56 0.42 5.94 -7.57
CA PHE A 56 -0.47 5.75 -6.41
C PHE A 56 -1.95 5.82 -6.80
N GLY A 57 -2.33 6.75 -7.69
CA GLY A 57 -3.70 6.86 -8.18
C GLY A 57 -4.19 5.55 -8.82
N TRP A 58 -3.38 4.95 -9.69
CA TRP A 58 -3.71 3.66 -10.31
C TRP A 58 -3.71 2.49 -9.33
N LEU A 59 -2.71 2.41 -8.44
CA LEU A 59 -2.66 1.37 -7.41
C LEU A 59 -3.90 1.40 -6.51
N ILE A 60 -4.36 2.59 -6.11
CA ILE A 60 -5.58 2.76 -5.31
C ILE A 60 -6.81 2.30 -6.08
N ILE A 61 -6.96 2.69 -7.36
CA ILE A 61 -8.09 2.28 -8.19
C ILE A 61 -8.11 0.75 -8.35
N ILE A 62 -6.99 0.15 -8.78
CA ILE A 62 -6.90 -1.29 -9.02
C ILE A 62 -7.12 -2.06 -7.72
N GLY A 63 -6.45 -1.66 -6.63
CA GLY A 63 -6.61 -2.29 -5.33
C GLY A 63 -8.04 -2.22 -4.80
N SER A 64 -8.73 -1.09 -5.00
CA SER A 64 -10.12 -0.92 -4.57
C SER A 64 -11.10 -1.76 -5.40
N VAL A 65 -10.87 -1.89 -6.72
CA VAL A 65 -11.68 -2.76 -7.59
C VAL A 65 -11.47 -4.23 -7.22
N LEU A 66 -10.23 -4.66 -7.03
CA LEU A 66 -9.93 -6.02 -6.57
C LEU A 66 -10.55 -6.29 -5.20
N GLY A 67 -10.42 -5.36 -4.25
CA GLY A 67 -11.04 -5.47 -2.92
C GLY A 67 -12.56 -5.64 -3.00
N LEU A 68 -13.22 -4.90 -3.90
CA LEU A 68 -14.65 -5.04 -4.13
C LEU A 68 -15.02 -6.42 -4.70
N LEU A 69 -14.25 -6.92 -5.68
CA LEU A 69 -14.44 -8.26 -6.24
C LEU A 69 -14.27 -9.35 -5.17
N PHE A 70 -13.19 -9.29 -4.38
CA PHE A 70 -12.94 -10.23 -3.29
C PHE A 70 -14.03 -10.16 -2.21
N SER A 71 -14.52 -8.96 -1.88
CA SER A 71 -15.62 -8.77 -0.93
C SER A 71 -16.91 -9.44 -1.43
N THR A 72 -17.25 -9.28 -2.72
CA THR A 72 -18.43 -9.93 -3.31
C THR A 72 -18.30 -11.45 -3.39
N ALA A 73 -17.11 -11.97 -3.69
CA ALA A 73 -16.85 -13.42 -3.70
C ALA A 73 -16.86 -14.01 -2.27
N GLY A 74 -16.28 -13.30 -1.30
CA GLY A 74 -16.26 -13.69 0.12
C GLY A 74 -17.64 -13.63 0.79
N LYS A 75 -18.59 -12.87 0.23
CA LYS A 75 -19.97 -12.81 0.72
C LYS A 75 -20.72 -14.14 0.62
N ALA A 76 -20.26 -15.06 -0.22
CA ALA A 76 -20.75 -16.43 -0.23
C ALA A 76 -20.45 -17.17 1.09
N ILE A 77 -19.54 -16.64 1.93
CA ILE A 77 -19.00 -17.33 3.09
C ILE A 77 -19.48 -16.72 4.42
N ASN A 78 -19.58 -15.39 4.58
CA ASN A 78 -20.22 -14.74 5.76
C ASN A 78 -20.47 -13.23 5.53
N ALA A 79 -21.62 -12.70 6.00
CA ALA A 79 -21.97 -11.27 5.90
C ALA A 79 -21.66 -10.53 7.22
N ASP A 80 -20.39 -10.21 7.45
CA ASP A 80 -19.94 -9.47 8.64
C ASP A 80 -19.94 -7.94 8.43
N VAL A 81 -19.90 -7.16 9.52
CA VAL A 81 -19.87 -5.67 9.50
C VAL A 81 -18.78 -5.12 8.56
N SER A 82 -17.63 -5.78 8.51
CA SER A 82 -16.53 -5.42 7.60
C SER A 82 -16.96 -5.40 6.14
N TYR A 83 -17.85 -6.31 5.71
CA TYR A 83 -18.35 -6.35 4.34
C TYR A 83 -19.05 -5.05 3.93
N TYR A 84 -19.92 -4.53 4.78
CA TYR A 84 -20.63 -3.27 4.51
C TYR A 84 -19.68 -2.08 4.48
N LEU A 85 -18.64 -2.11 5.31
CA LEU A 85 -17.60 -1.09 5.29
C LEU A 85 -16.83 -1.10 3.95
N TYR A 86 -16.43 -2.27 3.46
CA TYR A 86 -15.76 -2.41 2.15
C TYR A 86 -16.65 -1.95 0.99
N LEU A 87 -17.96 -2.21 1.03
CA LEU A 87 -18.89 -1.72 0.01
C LEU A 87 -18.94 -0.20 -0.11
N ILE A 88 -18.64 0.53 0.97
CA ILE A 88 -18.66 2.00 0.98
C ILE A 88 -17.24 2.54 0.70
N ILE A 89 -16.22 1.98 1.36
CA ILE A 89 -14.84 2.46 1.26
C ILE A 89 -14.24 2.20 -0.12
N CYS A 90 -14.50 1.05 -0.75
CA CYS A 90 -13.91 0.73 -2.05
C CYS A 90 -14.38 1.68 -3.16
N PRO A 91 -15.69 1.94 -3.36
CA PRO A 91 -16.14 2.94 -4.35
C PRO A 91 -15.62 4.35 -4.06
N LEU A 92 -15.60 4.75 -2.78
CA LEU A 92 -15.05 6.04 -2.38
C LEU A 92 -13.55 6.13 -2.73
N SER A 93 -12.79 5.06 -2.50
CA SER A 93 -11.37 4.97 -2.82
C SER A 93 -11.12 5.00 -4.33
N VAL A 94 -11.96 4.35 -5.14
CA VAL A 94 -11.93 4.48 -6.61
C VAL A 94 -12.15 5.93 -7.04
N ALA A 95 -13.19 6.58 -6.50
CA ALA A 95 -13.48 7.97 -6.81
C ALA A 95 -12.28 8.87 -6.44
N VAL A 96 -11.73 8.72 -5.23
CA VAL A 96 -10.55 9.45 -4.78
C VAL A 96 -9.35 9.19 -5.68
N GLY A 97 -9.09 7.95 -6.09
CA GLY A 97 -8.05 7.60 -7.05
C GLY A 97 -8.20 8.35 -8.39
N ILE A 98 -9.40 8.39 -8.96
CA ILE A 98 -9.68 9.15 -10.20
C ILE A 98 -9.43 10.64 -10.00
N PHE A 99 -9.86 11.21 -8.87
CA PHE A 99 -9.66 12.63 -8.59
C PHE A 99 -8.21 12.99 -8.20
N LEU A 100 -7.44 12.05 -7.67
CA LEU A 100 -5.98 12.16 -7.51
C LEU A 100 -5.29 12.26 -8.86
N LEU A 101 -5.69 11.43 -9.85
CA LEU A 101 -5.17 11.52 -11.22
C LEU A 101 -5.53 12.87 -11.88
N LYS A 102 -6.63 13.49 -11.47
CA LYS A 102 -7.03 14.86 -11.87
C LYS A 102 -6.41 15.97 -11.02
N LEU A 103 -5.51 15.64 -10.09
CA LEU A 103 -4.81 16.58 -9.18
C LEU A 103 -5.76 17.51 -8.39
N LYS A 104 -6.93 17.03 -7.97
CA LYS A 104 -7.85 17.85 -7.15
C LYS A 104 -7.36 17.97 -5.70
N LYS A 105 -7.32 19.20 -5.17
CA LYS A 105 -6.89 19.50 -3.78
C LYS A 105 -7.56 18.63 -2.72
N TRP A 106 -8.87 18.48 -2.82
CA TRP A 106 -9.66 17.71 -1.86
C TRP A 106 -9.34 16.21 -1.90
N ALA A 107 -8.96 15.67 -3.07
CA ALA A 107 -8.65 14.25 -3.23
C ALA A 107 -7.38 13.85 -2.47
N ARG A 108 -6.40 14.76 -2.39
CA ARG A 108 -5.21 14.58 -1.54
C ARG A 108 -5.58 14.46 -0.07
N THR A 109 -6.45 15.34 0.42
CA THR A 109 -6.89 15.28 1.82
C THR A 109 -7.71 14.02 2.07
N ALA A 110 -8.61 13.67 1.15
CA ALA A 110 -9.44 12.48 1.25
C ALA A 110 -8.61 11.19 1.30
N ILE A 111 -7.58 11.03 0.46
CA ILE A 111 -6.76 9.81 0.50
C ILE A 111 -6.00 9.66 1.81
N ILE A 112 -5.51 10.76 2.39
CA ILE A 112 -4.84 10.73 3.69
C ILE A 112 -5.80 10.26 4.78
N ILE A 113 -7.03 10.81 4.80
CA ILE A 113 -8.06 10.42 5.78
C ILE A 113 -8.43 8.95 5.60
N ILE A 114 -8.69 8.51 4.36
CA ILE A 114 -9.02 7.11 4.06
C ILE A 114 -7.89 6.18 4.50
N SER A 115 -6.62 6.50 4.20
CA SER A 115 -5.49 5.68 4.62
C SER A 115 -5.34 5.58 6.14
N ILE A 116 -5.66 6.65 6.89
CA ILE A 116 -5.70 6.60 8.36
C ILE A 116 -6.83 5.67 8.83
N ILE A 117 -8.03 5.81 8.27
CA ILE A 117 -9.19 4.96 8.60
C ILE A 117 -8.86 3.49 8.35
N VAL A 118 -8.32 3.16 7.17
CA VAL A 118 -7.93 1.79 6.81
C VAL A 118 -6.84 1.26 7.73
N ALA A 119 -5.86 2.08 8.11
CA ALA A 119 -4.82 1.68 9.06
C ALA A 119 -5.40 1.37 10.45
N ILE A 120 -6.32 2.21 10.96
CA ILE A 120 -7.01 1.97 12.23
C ILE A 120 -7.87 0.70 12.16
N GLU A 121 -8.65 0.55 11.10
CA GLU A 121 -9.47 -0.65 10.87
C GLU A 121 -8.61 -1.91 10.85
N THR A 122 -7.47 -1.88 10.15
CA THR A 122 -6.52 -3.01 10.10
C THR A 122 -6.02 -3.38 11.49
N LEU A 123 -5.75 -2.39 12.36
CA LEU A 123 -5.31 -2.64 13.73
C LEU A 123 -6.43 -3.19 14.62
N VAL A 124 -7.66 -2.69 14.47
CA VAL A 124 -8.82 -3.15 15.25
C VAL A 124 -9.28 -4.54 14.84
N THR A 125 -9.23 -4.85 13.54
CA THR A 125 -9.64 -6.15 12.99
C THR A 125 -8.58 -7.23 13.14
N LEU A 126 -7.34 -6.87 13.50
CA LEU A 126 -6.21 -7.79 13.67
C LEU A 126 -6.52 -8.98 14.60
N PRO A 127 -7.00 -8.78 15.84
CA PRO A 127 -7.24 -9.90 16.76
C PRO A 127 -8.36 -10.81 16.26
N TYR A 128 -9.39 -10.21 15.64
CA TYR A 128 -10.53 -10.93 15.07
C TYR A 128 -10.10 -11.79 13.87
N ALA A 129 -9.30 -11.22 12.97
CA ALA A 129 -8.77 -11.93 11.80
C ALA A 129 -7.86 -13.09 12.21
N MET A 130 -6.99 -12.89 13.21
CA MET A 130 -6.17 -13.98 13.75
C MET A 130 -7.02 -15.11 14.32
N GLY A 131 -8.04 -14.80 15.14
CA GLY A 131 -8.95 -15.80 15.70
C GLY A 131 -9.69 -16.61 14.64
N LYS A 132 -10.37 -15.93 13.69
CA LYS A 132 -11.08 -16.58 12.58
C LYS A 132 -10.16 -17.36 11.65
N SER A 133 -8.96 -16.85 11.37
CA SER A 133 -7.99 -17.57 10.54
C SER A 133 -7.60 -18.89 11.20
N ARG A 134 -7.34 -18.88 12.52
CA ARG A 134 -7.01 -20.09 13.27
C ARG A 134 -8.13 -21.12 13.19
N GLU A 135 -9.37 -20.72 13.44
CA GLU A 135 -10.54 -21.62 13.32
C GLU A 135 -10.66 -22.24 11.91
N TYR A 136 -10.49 -21.43 10.86
CA TYR A 136 -10.57 -21.90 9.49
C TYR A 136 -9.42 -22.86 9.14
N PHE A 137 -8.18 -22.52 9.53
CA PHE A 137 -7.02 -23.37 9.31
C PHE A 137 -7.12 -24.68 10.10
N ASP A 138 -7.53 -24.63 11.36
CA ASP A 138 -7.71 -25.82 12.19
C ASP A 138 -8.79 -26.73 11.58
N SER A 139 -9.90 -26.17 11.08
CA SER A 139 -10.95 -26.93 10.40
C SER A 139 -10.45 -27.59 9.12
N GLN A 140 -9.77 -26.86 8.25
CA GLN A 140 -9.25 -27.38 6.98
C GLN A 140 -8.13 -28.41 7.18
N LEU A 141 -7.22 -28.16 8.13
CA LEU A 141 -6.12 -29.07 8.43
C LEU A 141 -6.62 -30.38 9.01
N ASN A 142 -7.65 -30.35 9.88
CA ASN A 142 -8.24 -31.58 10.40
C ASN A 142 -8.78 -32.47 9.28
N VAL A 143 -9.51 -31.90 8.32
CA VAL A 143 -10.03 -32.65 7.17
C VAL A 143 -8.89 -33.23 6.34
N GLN A 144 -7.88 -32.42 5.98
CA GLN A 144 -6.76 -32.88 5.17
C GLN A 144 -5.88 -33.92 5.88
N PHE A 145 -5.66 -33.76 7.19
CA PHE A 145 -4.90 -34.71 7.98
C PHE A 145 -5.63 -36.06 8.02
N ASP A 146 -6.92 -36.06 8.31
CA ASP A 146 -7.72 -37.29 8.39
C ASP A 146 -7.78 -37.99 7.02
N GLU A 147 -7.95 -37.25 5.91
CA GLU A 147 -7.87 -37.79 4.55
C GLU A 147 -6.50 -38.41 4.24
N ALA A 148 -5.41 -37.68 4.48
CA ALA A 148 -4.06 -38.14 4.20
C ALA A 148 -3.68 -39.36 5.06
N PHE A 149 -4.11 -39.35 6.32
CA PHE A 149 -3.90 -40.42 7.27
C PHE A 149 -4.65 -41.69 6.86
N ASN A 150 -5.96 -41.58 6.56
CA ASN A 150 -6.77 -42.70 6.09
C ASN A 150 -6.22 -43.31 4.81
N LYS A 151 -5.81 -42.48 3.83
CA LYS A 151 -5.19 -42.95 2.59
C LYS A 151 -3.89 -43.72 2.84
N ARG A 152 -3.09 -43.29 3.81
CA ARG A 152 -1.84 -43.98 4.17
C ARG A 152 -2.11 -45.30 4.89
N LEU A 153 -3.11 -45.34 5.76
CA LEU A 153 -3.62 -46.55 6.40
C LEU A 153 -4.09 -47.59 5.37
N GLU A 154 -4.90 -47.16 4.40
CA GLU A 154 -5.34 -48.01 3.28
C GLU A 154 -4.15 -48.58 2.49
N THR A 155 -3.16 -47.75 2.20
CA THR A 155 -1.95 -48.18 1.48
C THR A 155 -1.16 -49.24 2.26
N ILE A 156 -1.03 -49.07 3.59
CA ILE A 156 -0.32 -50.05 4.43
C ILE A 156 -1.11 -51.35 4.53
N ASN A 157 -2.44 -51.29 4.72
CA ASN A 157 -3.29 -52.47 4.78
C ASN A 157 -3.24 -53.28 3.46
N GLN A 158 -3.20 -52.59 2.31
CA GLN A 158 -3.02 -53.22 1.01
C GLN A 158 -1.64 -53.90 0.87
N GLN A 159 -0.58 -53.28 1.40
CA GLN A 159 0.78 -53.84 1.35
C GLN A 159 0.98 -55.02 2.31
N GLN A 160 0.29 -55.02 3.46
CA GLN A 160 0.46 -56.03 4.51
C GLN A 160 -0.57 -57.18 4.44
N GLY A 161 -1.37 -57.26 3.38
CA GLY A 161 -2.29 -58.38 3.17
C GLY A 161 -3.40 -58.49 4.23
N ASN A 162 -4.01 -57.36 4.59
CA ASN A 162 -5.11 -57.26 5.56
C ASN A 162 -4.77 -57.60 7.02
N VAL A 163 -3.49 -57.55 7.43
CA VAL A 163 -3.16 -57.55 8.87
C VAL A 163 -3.52 -56.19 9.46
N PRO A 164 -4.40 -56.12 10.49
CA PRO A 164 -4.78 -54.85 11.09
C PRO A 164 -3.57 -54.20 11.78
N VAL A 165 -3.19 -53.01 11.30
CA VAL A 165 -2.14 -52.20 11.92
C VAL A 165 -2.63 -51.76 13.29
N GLN A 166 -2.00 -52.25 14.37
CA GLN A 166 -2.19 -51.67 15.70
C GLN A 166 -1.52 -50.31 15.72
N LEU A 167 -2.35 -49.27 15.73
CA LEU A 167 -1.93 -47.90 15.79
C LEU A 167 -1.90 -47.42 17.23
N ASP A 168 -0.76 -46.88 17.65
CA ASP A 168 -0.63 -46.17 18.90
C ASP A 168 -1.37 -44.83 18.80
N GLU A 169 -2.61 -44.82 19.26
CA GLU A 169 -3.50 -43.65 19.22
C GLU A 169 -2.87 -42.42 19.89
N ALA A 170 -2.08 -42.62 20.96
CA ALA A 170 -1.42 -41.53 21.67
C ALA A 170 -0.38 -40.84 20.77
N ARG A 171 0.39 -41.63 20.01
CA ARG A 171 1.40 -41.11 19.08
C ARG A 171 0.76 -40.40 17.88
N VAL A 172 -0.37 -40.89 17.39
CA VAL A 172 -1.11 -40.21 16.31
C VAL A 172 -1.68 -38.88 16.80
N ALA A 173 -2.25 -38.86 17.99
CA ALA A 173 -2.76 -37.63 18.60
C ALA A 173 -1.64 -36.59 18.80
N GLU A 174 -0.45 -37.04 19.25
CA GLU A 174 0.71 -36.16 19.40
C GLU A 174 1.16 -35.55 18.06
N ILE A 175 1.29 -36.36 17.00
CA ILE A 175 1.66 -35.90 15.66
C ILE A 175 0.62 -34.92 15.12
N LYS A 176 -0.67 -35.21 15.30
CA LYS A 176 -1.78 -34.34 14.89
C LYS A 176 -1.71 -32.99 15.61
N GLN A 177 -1.47 -33.00 16.92
CA GLN A 177 -1.34 -31.78 17.70
C GLN A 177 -0.12 -30.95 17.27
N GLN A 178 1.03 -31.59 17.03
CA GLN A 178 2.22 -30.90 16.53
C GLN A 178 1.99 -30.28 15.14
N ALA A 179 1.27 -30.97 14.25
CA ALA A 179 0.90 -30.45 12.93
C ALA A 179 -0.04 -29.24 13.03
N LEU A 180 -1.05 -29.31 13.92
CA LEU A 180 -1.97 -28.20 14.20
C LEU A 180 -1.21 -26.98 14.73
N ASP A 181 -0.36 -27.15 15.74
CA ASP A 181 0.43 -26.06 16.32
C ASP A 181 1.38 -25.41 15.30
N ALA A 182 2.02 -26.22 14.44
CA ALA A 182 2.86 -25.70 13.37
C ALA A 182 2.06 -24.92 12.33
N SER A 183 0.89 -25.44 11.93
CA SER A 183 0.01 -24.78 10.96
C SER A 183 -0.53 -23.45 11.50
N ALA A 184 -0.93 -23.39 12.77
CA ALA A 184 -1.42 -22.18 13.41
C ALA A 184 -0.34 -21.09 13.47
N ARG A 185 0.92 -21.46 13.71
CA ARG A 185 2.06 -20.52 13.65
C ARG A 185 2.26 -19.96 12.25
N VAL A 186 2.19 -20.81 11.21
CA VAL A 186 2.32 -20.37 9.81
C VAL A 186 1.16 -19.46 9.41
N ALA A 187 -0.07 -19.83 9.73
CA ALA A 187 -1.26 -19.02 9.47
C ALA A 187 -1.15 -17.63 10.12
N ASN A 188 -0.82 -17.58 11.41
CA ASN A 188 -0.63 -16.33 12.14
C ASN A 188 0.50 -15.48 11.54
N ALA A 189 1.60 -16.11 11.12
CA ALA A 189 2.71 -15.41 10.46
C ALA A 189 2.27 -14.82 9.12
N MET A 190 1.56 -15.58 8.28
CA MET A 190 1.03 -15.10 7.00
C MET A 190 0.07 -13.91 7.18
N VAL A 191 -0.89 -14.04 8.09
CA VAL A 191 -1.84 -12.96 8.43
C VAL A 191 -1.09 -11.71 8.91
N THR A 192 -0.11 -11.88 9.81
CA THR A 192 0.72 -10.78 10.32
C THR A 192 1.49 -10.08 9.19
N ILE A 193 2.11 -10.83 8.28
CA ILE A 193 2.85 -10.28 7.14
C ILE A 193 1.92 -9.46 6.24
N LEU A 194 0.73 -9.98 5.91
CA LEU A 194 -0.25 -9.25 5.09
C LEU A 194 -0.69 -7.94 5.74
N ILE A 195 -0.89 -7.94 7.05
CA ILE A 195 -1.22 -6.74 7.83
C ILE A 195 -0.05 -5.74 7.83
N LEU A 196 1.18 -6.20 8.02
CA LEU A 196 2.36 -5.32 7.98
C LEU A 196 2.54 -4.68 6.61
N ILE A 197 2.28 -5.43 5.53
CA ILE A 197 2.30 -4.90 4.16
C ILE A 197 1.22 -3.83 4.00
N SER A 198 -0.02 -4.10 4.44
CA SER A 198 -1.14 -3.15 4.39
C SER A 198 -0.84 -1.86 5.17
N LEU A 199 -0.35 -1.97 6.40
CA LEU A 199 0.01 -0.83 7.24
C LEU A 199 1.15 -0.02 6.61
N SER A 200 2.19 -0.70 6.11
CA SER A 200 3.32 -0.06 5.44
C SER A 200 2.87 0.71 4.20
N PHE A 201 1.95 0.15 3.42
CA PHE A 201 1.37 0.84 2.27
C PHE A 201 0.62 2.11 2.68
N ASN A 202 -0.26 2.03 3.68
CA ASN A 202 -1.03 3.17 4.16
C ASN A 202 -0.15 4.29 4.75
N VAL A 203 0.85 3.93 5.55
CA VAL A 203 1.86 4.89 6.06
C VAL A 203 2.64 5.51 4.91
N GLY A 204 3.03 4.71 3.91
CA GLY A 204 3.70 5.18 2.70
C GLY A 204 2.88 6.19 1.91
N VAL A 205 1.57 5.95 1.75
CA VAL A 205 0.62 6.88 1.11
C VAL A 205 0.53 8.18 1.90
N ILE A 206 0.30 8.12 3.22
CA ILE A 206 0.21 9.31 4.08
C ILE A 206 1.49 10.14 3.98
N TYR A 207 2.65 9.50 4.11
CA TYR A 207 3.94 10.16 4.02
C TYR A 207 4.19 10.75 2.63
N TYR A 208 3.88 10.02 1.55
CA TYR A 208 4.07 10.51 0.19
C TYR A 208 3.22 11.77 -0.10
N PHE A 209 1.93 11.74 0.24
CA PHE A 209 1.00 12.84 -0.05
C PHE A 209 1.14 14.04 0.90
N THR A 210 1.85 13.91 2.01
CA THR A 210 2.19 15.03 2.90
C THR A 210 3.47 15.77 2.49
N ARG A 211 4.31 15.19 1.61
CA ARG A 211 5.56 15.83 1.16
C ARG A 211 5.30 17.15 0.41
N PRO A 212 6.10 18.22 0.66
CA PRO A 212 5.92 19.53 0.04
C PRO A 212 5.86 19.54 -1.50
N PRO A 213 6.71 18.78 -2.23
CA PRO A 213 6.66 18.74 -3.70
C PRO A 213 5.36 18.14 -4.25
N VAL A 214 4.80 17.15 -3.54
CA VAL A 214 3.50 16.57 -3.90
C VAL A 214 2.40 17.57 -3.54
N LYS A 215 2.48 18.17 -2.35
CA LYS A 215 1.52 19.19 -1.89
C LYS A 215 1.37 20.33 -2.90
N SER A 216 2.47 20.83 -3.47
CA SER A 216 2.45 21.92 -4.46
C SER A 216 1.83 21.52 -5.79
N ALA A 217 1.91 20.25 -6.21
CA ALA A 217 1.29 19.78 -7.45
C ALA A 217 -0.25 19.77 -7.43
N PHE A 218 -0.85 19.86 -6.24
CA PHE A 218 -2.30 19.95 -6.07
C PHE A 218 -2.78 21.40 -5.94
N ASN A 219 -1.90 22.38 -5.75
CA ASN A 219 -2.27 23.79 -5.52
C ASN A 219 -2.55 24.53 -6.82
#